data_AF-A0A349AZU1-F1
#
_entry.id   AF-A0A349AZU1-F1
#
_cell.length_a   1.000
_cell.length_b   1.000
_cell.length_c   1.000
_cell.angle_alpha   90.00
_cell.angle_beta   90.00
_cell.angle_gamma   90.00
#
_symmetry.space_group_name_H-M   'P 1'
#
loop_
_entity.id
_entity.type
_entity.pdbx_description
1 polymer ?
#
loop_
_entity_poly.entity_id
_entity_poly.type
_entity_poly.pdbx_seq_one_letter_code
_entity_poly.pdbx_strand_id
1 'polypeptide(L)' 'MQIVRDTSSCPELGQGTAVTIGAYDGLHLGHRAVIAEVQREADARGLASAVVTFDRHPASVVRPESA' A
#
# COMPACT_ATOMS: atom_id res chain seq x y z
N MET A 1 5.27 -2.37 12.18
CA MET A 1 4.32 -2.06 11.09
C MET A 1 2.97 -1.75 11.70
N GLN A 2 2.36 -0.62 11.35
CA GLN A 2 1.02 -0.23 11.77
C GLN A 2 0.02 -0.58 10.65
N ILE A 3 -1.18 -1.02 11.00
CA ILE A 3 -2.26 -1.28 10.04
C ILE A 3 -3.36 -0.24 10.27
N VAL A 4 -3.69 0.51 9.23
CA VAL A 4 -4.76 1.52 9.20
C VAL A 4 -5.86 0.98 8.31
N ARG A 5 -7.07 0.81 8.85
CA ARG A 5 -8.22 0.25 8.10
C ARG A 5 -9.16 1.31 7.55
N ASP A 6 -9.07 2.53 8.07
CA ASP A 6 -9.93 3.64 7.71
C ASP A 6 -9.09 4.91 7.55
N THR A 7 -9.36 5.68 6.49
CA THR A 7 -8.58 6.90 6.19
C THR A 7 -8.71 7.97 7.27
N SER A 8 -9.81 8.01 8.03
CA SER A 8 -9.97 8.90 9.19
C SER A 8 -9.06 8.54 10.36
N SER A 9 -8.57 7.29 10.41
CA SER A 9 -7.62 6.81 11.42
C SER A 9 -6.16 6.86 10.95
N CYS A 10 -5.89 7.47 9.80
CA CYS A 10 -4.53 7.62 9.31
C CYS A 10 -3.73 8.55 10.26
N PRO A 11 -2.57 8.10 10.79
CA PRO A 11 -1.79 8.93 11.68
C PRO A 11 -1.26 10.15 10.93
N GLU A 12 -1.22 11.30 11.60
CA GLU A 12 -0.41 12.40 11.13
C GLU A 12 1.06 12.03 11.32
N LEU A 13 1.79 12.00 10.20
CA LEU A 13 3.23 11.77 10.21
C LEU A 13 3.93 13.13 10.08
N GLY A 14 4.91 13.38 10.94
CA GLY A 14 5.70 14.62 10.93
C GLY A 14 6.63 14.74 9.71
N GLN A 15 6.74 13.68 8.91
CA GLN A 15 7.44 13.65 7.63
C GLN A 15 6.49 13.26 6.48
N GLY A 16 6.87 13.57 5.23
CA GLY A 16 6.16 13.04 4.07
C GLY A 16 6.23 11.51 3.98
N THR A 17 5.47 10.91 3.06
CA THR A 17 5.38 9.44 2.92
C THR A 17 5.55 9.01 1.47
N ALA A 18 6.45 8.04 1.22
CA ALA A 18 6.48 7.30 -0.04
C ALA A 18 5.46 6.17 0.01
N VAL A 19 4.58 6.10 -0.98
CA VAL A 19 3.42 5.21 -0.97
C VAL A 19 3.39 4.38 -2.24
N THR A 20 3.04 3.11 -2.11
CA THR A 20 2.59 2.28 -3.22
C THR A 20 1.17 1.78 -2.99
N ILE A 21 0.41 1.64 -4.08
CA ILE A 21 -1.00 1.28 -4.08
C ILE A 21 -1.19 0.06 -4.99
N GLY A 22 -1.86 -0.98 -4.50
CA GLY A 22 -2.12 -2.18 -5.29
C GLY A 22 -2.92 -3.22 -4.53
N ALA A 23 -3.39 -4.26 -5.22
CA ALA A 23 -4.15 -5.35 -4.59
C ALA A 23 -3.25 -6.26 -3.73
N TYR A 24 -1.96 -6.38 -4.08
CA TYR A 24 -0.97 -7.15 -3.33
C TYR A 24 -1.33 -8.62 -3.04
N ASP A 25 -2.23 -9.22 -3.81
CA ASP A 25 -2.62 -10.61 -3.68
C ASP A 25 -1.44 -11.55 -4.01
N GLY A 26 -1.12 -12.46 -3.11
CA GLY A 26 -0.03 -13.43 -3.25
C GLY A 26 1.42 -12.91 -3.13
N LEU A 27 1.67 -11.61 -2.94
CA LEU A 27 3.01 -11.00 -2.71
C LEU A 27 4.18 -11.62 -3.52
N HIS A 28 3.97 -11.85 -4.82
CA HIS A 28 4.99 -12.40 -5.71
C HIS A 28 6.19 -11.47 -5.91
N LEU A 29 7.21 -11.91 -6.66
CA LEU A 29 8.47 -11.16 -6.86
C LEU A 29 8.26 -9.71 -7.33
N GLY A 30 7.31 -9.47 -8.24
CA GLY A 30 6.94 -8.11 -8.66
C GLY A 30 6.47 -7.21 -7.52
N HIS A 31 5.52 -7.66 -6.69
CA HIS A 31 5.05 -6.92 -5.52
C HIS A 31 6.19 -6.63 -4.53
N ARG A 32 7.05 -7.63 -4.29
CA ARG A 32 8.21 -7.47 -3.40
C ARG A 32 9.18 -6.41 -3.93
N ALA A 33 9.41 -6.37 -5.23
CA ALA A 33 10.26 -5.35 -5.86
C ALA A 33 9.68 -3.94 -5.69
N VAL A 34 8.37 -3.77 -5.89
CA VAL A 34 7.69 -2.46 -5.70
C VAL A 34 7.77 -2.00 -4.24
N ILE A 35 7.53 -2.91 -3.28
CA ILE A 35 7.62 -2.59 -1.84
C ILE A 35 9.05 -2.19 -1.48
N ALA A 36 10.05 -2.94 -1.95
CA ALA A 36 11.45 -2.64 -1.69
C ALA A 36 11.87 -1.28 -2.25
N GLU A 37 11.37 -0.92 -3.44
CA GLU A 37 11.64 0.38 -4.05
C GLU A 37 11.03 1.54 -3.24
N VAL A 38 9.81 1.38 -2.74
CA VAL A 38 9.19 2.39 -1.85
C VAL A 38 10.00 2.57 -0.56
N GLN A 39 10.48 1.48 0.03
CA GLN A 39 11.33 1.56 1.23
C GLN A 39 12.64 2.30 0.92
N ARG A 40 13.29 1.96 -0.19
CA ARG A 40 14.53 2.62 -0.64
C ARG A 40 14.33 4.13 -0.84
N GLU A 41 13.25 4.54 -1.50
CA GLU A 41 12.94 5.95 -1.73
C GLU A 41 12.58 6.69 -0.44
N ALA A 42 11.89 6.02 0.50
CA ALA A 42 11.58 6.58 1.80
C ALA A 42 12.85 6.86 2.60
N ASP A 43 13.75 5.86 2.69
CA ASP A 43 15.02 5.96 3.40
C ASP A 43 15.91 7.07 2.81
N ALA A 44 16.02 7.14 1.48
CA ALA A 44 16.85 8.12 0.79
C ALA A 44 16.39 9.58 1.01
N ARG A 45 15.09 9.78 1.31
CA ARG A 45 14.47 11.11 1.42
C ARG A 45 14.05 11.46 2.85
N GLY A 46 14.28 10.59 3.83
CA GLY A 46 13.82 10.78 5.21
C GLY A 46 12.29 10.79 5.35
N LEU A 47 11.60 9.99 4.52
CA LEU A 47 10.14 9.87 4.53
C LEU A 47 9.71 8.62 5.29
N ALA A 48 8.43 8.53 5.64
CA ALA A 48 7.82 7.25 5.97
C ALA A 48 7.56 6.41 4.71
N SER A 49 7.40 5.10 4.86
CA SER A 49 6.95 4.20 3.78
C SER A 49 5.59 3.61 4.12
N ALA A 50 4.66 3.56 3.17
CA ALA A 50 3.36 2.91 3.35
C ALA A 50 2.91 2.11 2.12
N VAL A 51 2.08 1.11 2.39
CA VAL A 51 1.34 0.35 1.38
C VAL A 51 -0.14 0.64 1.57
N VAL A 52 -0.81 1.03 0.49
CA VAL A 52 -2.28 1.08 0.44
C VAL A 52 -2.75 -0.14 -0.34
N THR A 53 -3.64 -0.91 0.26
CA THR A 53 -4.24 -2.10 -0.36
C THR A 53 -5.74 -2.12 -0.14
N PHE A 54 -6.42 -3.06 -0.78
CA PHE A 54 -7.87 -3.21 -0.77
C PHE A 54 -8.25 -4.50 -0.03
N ASP A 55 -9.26 -4.45 0.84
CA ASP A 55 -9.73 -5.63 1.58
C ASP A 55 -10.54 -6.60 0.70
N ARG A 56 -11.16 -6.06 -0.36
CA ARG A 56 -11.92 -6.78 -1.35
C ARG A 56 -11.22 -6.69 -2.69
N HIS A 57 -11.22 -7.80 -3.41
CA HIS A 57 -10.71 -7.85 -4.76
C HIS A 57 -11.48 -6.81 -5.61
N PRO A 58 -10.82 -5.87 -6.32
CA PRO A 58 -11.52 -4.78 -7.03
C PRO A 58 -12.60 -5.27 -8.00
N ALA A 59 -12.41 -6.45 -8.61
CA ALA A 59 -13.41 -7.08 -9.47
C ALA A 59 -14.73 -7.40 -8.73
N SER A 60 -14.71 -7.75 -7.45
CA SER A 60 -15.94 -8.03 -6.69
C SER A 60 -16.81 -6.78 -6.50
N VAL A 61 -16.26 -5.59 -6.72
CA VAL A 61 -16.97 -4.31 -6.61
C VAL A 61 -17.35 -3.80 -8.00
N VAL A 62 -16.41 -3.83 -8.95
CA VAL A 62 -16.60 -3.23 -10.28
C VAL A 62 -17.28 -4.19 -11.27
N ARG A 63 -17.06 -5.51 -11.13
CA ARG A 63 -17.65 -6.57 -11.97
C ARG A 63 -18.05 -7.79 -11.13
N PRO A 64 -19.08 -7.66 -10.26
CA PRO A 64 -19.46 -8.71 -9.32
C PRO A 64 -19.77 -10.06 -9.98
N GLU A 65 -20.25 -10.05 -11.22
CA GLU A 65 -20.60 -11.24 -12.00
C GLU A 65 -19.39 -12.03 -12.56
N SER A 66 -18.17 -11.51 -12.41
CA SER A 66 -16.93 -12.14 -12.88
C SER A 66 -15.96 -12.48 -11.74
N ALA A 67 -16.40 -12.28 -10.49
CA ALA A 67 -15.64 -12.61 -9.29
C ALA A 67 -15.81 -14.08 -8.89
#